data_AF-A0A1J4S1M2-F1
#
_entry.id   AF-A0A1J4S1M2-F1
#
_cell.length_a   1.000
_cell.length_b   1.000
_cell.length_c   1.000
_cell.angle_alpha   90.00
_cell.angle_beta   90.00
_cell.angle_gamma   90.00
#
_symmetry.space_group_name_H-M   'P 1'
#
loop_
_entity.id
_entity.type
_entity.pdbx_description
1 polymer ?
#
loop_
_entity_poly.entity_id
_entity_poly.type
_entity_poly.pdbx_seq_one_letter_code
_entity_poly.pdbx_strand_id
1 'polypeptide(L)'
;MDFQKLIDRAVSIRKLYEEKERELYGSSWTSEEIALGFVGDVGDLVKLVVAENGKRNIPDSRSKLEHELADCLWSVAVLANFHEIDLEKAFLHTMDELEEHLYDNGEGQHPDDFPNTFLSLHRNNKTDIHFVQGKYNMGSTGAVVFCGTHRY
;
A
#
# COMPACT_ATOMS: atom_id res chain seq x y z
N MET A 1 10.23 18.09 2.58
CA MET A 1 10.75 17.03 3.45
C MET A 1 11.06 15.86 2.54
N ASP A 2 12.23 15.27 2.71
CA ASP A 2 12.70 14.16 1.87
C ASP A 2 11.98 12.86 2.29
N PHE A 3 11.56 12.02 1.36
CA PHE A 3 10.76 10.82 1.66
C PHE A 3 11.55 9.84 2.52
N GLN A 4 12.83 9.67 2.21
CA GLN A 4 13.76 8.90 3.05
C GLN A 4 13.81 9.39 4.50
N LYS A 5 13.76 10.71 4.75
CA LYS A 5 13.77 11.25 6.12
C LYS A 5 12.52 10.89 6.92
N LEU A 6 11.37 10.70 6.25
CA LEU A 6 10.16 10.20 6.90
C LEU A 6 10.32 8.75 7.33
N ILE A 7 10.83 7.90 6.43
CA ILE A 7 11.08 6.48 6.69
C ILE A 7 12.09 6.34 7.83
N ASP A 8 13.22 7.05 7.76
CA ASP A 8 14.26 7.03 8.79
C ASP A 8 13.69 7.41 10.17
N ARG A 9 12.80 8.41 10.22
CA ARG A 9 12.12 8.79 11.45
C ARG A 9 11.21 7.67 11.96
N ALA A 10 10.39 7.07 11.11
CA ALA A 10 9.51 5.96 11.50
C ALA A 10 10.31 4.78 12.07
N VAL A 11 11.40 4.40 11.40
CA VAL A 11 12.31 3.33 11.84
C VAL A 11 13.03 3.69 13.14
N SER A 12 13.44 4.95 13.32
CA SER A 12 14.06 5.39 14.59
C SER A 12 13.10 5.25 15.77
N ILE A 13 11.82 5.55 15.58
CA ILE A 13 10.80 5.38 16.62
C ILE A 13 10.56 3.90 16.90
N ARG A 14 10.52 3.05 15.86
CA ARG A 14 10.42 1.59 16.02
C ARG A 14 11.53 1.01 16.89
N LYS A 15 12.78 1.47 16.72
CA LYS A 15 13.91 1.07 17.57
C LYS A 15 13.67 1.40 19.06
N LEU A 16 13.10 2.57 19.36
CA LEU A 16 12.75 2.93 20.74
C LEU A 16 11.65 2.03 21.31
N TYR A 17 10.68 1.63 20.48
CA TYR A 17 9.66 0.65 20.90
C TYR A 17 10.25 -0.74 21.12
N GLU A 18 11.21 -1.18 20.30
CA GLU A 18 11.88 -2.48 20.48
C GLU A 18 12.61 -2.57 21.83
N GLU A 19 13.31 -1.49 22.22
CA GLU A 19 13.96 -1.40 23.52
C GLU A 19 12.93 -1.52 24.64
N LYS A 20 11.85 -0.76 24.55
CA LYS A 20 10.77 -0.77 25.55
C LYS A 20 10.04 -2.11 25.64
N GLU A 21 9.81 -2.79 24.52
CA GLU A 21 9.18 -4.10 24.49
C GLU A 21 10.08 -5.17 25.09
N ARG A 22 11.40 -5.12 24.84
CA ARG A 22 12.36 -6.01 25.49
C ARG A 22 12.38 -5.80 27.00
N GLU A 23 12.26 -4.57 27.48
CA GLU A 23 12.16 -4.27 28.91
C GLU A 23 10.85 -4.79 29.53
N LEU A 24 9.72 -4.62 28.85
CA LEU A 24 8.40 -4.96 29.39
C LEU A 24 8.04 -6.44 29.24
N TYR A 25 8.43 -7.06 28.12
CA TYR A 25 7.94 -8.37 27.67
C TYR A 25 9.07 -9.37 27.39
N GLY A 26 10.34 -8.96 27.52
CA GLY A 26 11.51 -9.82 27.31
C GLY A 26 11.84 -10.11 25.84
N SER A 27 11.02 -9.64 24.91
CA SER A 27 11.23 -9.76 23.46
C SER A 27 10.59 -8.58 22.73
N SER A 28 11.15 -8.22 21.58
CA SER A 28 10.55 -7.23 20.67
C SER A 28 9.54 -7.90 19.74
N TRP A 29 8.55 -7.13 19.29
CA TRP A 29 7.55 -7.63 18.35
C TRP A 29 8.18 -8.08 17.03
N THR A 30 7.64 -9.17 16.48
CA THR A 30 8.06 -9.71 15.18
C THR A 30 7.44 -8.95 14.02
N SER A 31 7.96 -9.15 12.80
CA SER A 31 7.34 -8.62 11.59
C SER A 31 5.89 -9.06 11.42
N GLU A 32 5.56 -10.28 11.83
CA GLU A 32 4.22 -10.86 11.79
C GLU A 32 3.28 -10.16 12.77
N GLU A 33 3.74 -9.87 13.99
CA GLU A 33 2.96 -9.13 14.99
C GLU A 33 2.72 -7.68 14.56
N ILE A 34 3.72 -7.03 13.95
CA ILE A 34 3.56 -5.70 13.35
C ILE A 34 2.56 -5.73 12.20
N ALA A 35 2.63 -6.74 11.32
CA ALA A 35 1.67 -6.90 10.22
C ALA A 35 0.23 -7.14 10.73
N LEU A 36 0.06 -7.87 11.83
CA LEU A 36 -1.25 -8.04 12.47
C LEU A 36 -1.76 -6.72 13.07
N GLY A 37 -0.89 -5.94 13.70
CA GLY A 37 -1.21 -4.59 14.17
C GLY A 37 -1.69 -3.68 13.04
N PHE A 38 -0.96 -3.69 11.91
CA PHE A 38 -1.30 -2.92 10.71
C PHE A 38 -2.70 -3.23 10.16
N VAL A 39 -3.16 -4.48 10.22
CA VAL A 39 -4.54 -4.82 9.82
C VAL A 39 -5.58 -4.10 10.69
N GLY A 40 -5.27 -3.89 11.97
CA GLY A 40 -6.08 -3.08 12.89
C GLY A 40 -6.19 -1.63 12.40
N ASP A 41 -5.04 -0.99 12.15
CA ASP A 41 -4.95 0.40 11.67
C ASP A 41 -5.70 0.58 10.34
N VAL A 42 -5.56 -0.37 9.40
CA VAL A 42 -6.32 -0.36 8.13
C VAL A 42 -7.83 -0.46 8.38
N GLY A 43 -8.24 -1.28 9.34
CA GLY A 43 -9.64 -1.40 9.73
C GLY A 43 -10.23 -0.10 10.27
N ASP A 44 -9.46 0.63 11.09
CA ASP A 44 -9.86 1.91 11.65
C ASP A 44 -9.84 3.03 10.60
N LEU A 45 -8.81 3.07 9.75
CA LEU A 45 -8.75 3.92 8.56
C LEU A 45 -10.02 3.77 7.70
N VAL A 46 -10.43 2.54 7.39
CA VAL A 46 -11.63 2.28 6.59
C VAL A 46 -12.90 2.81 7.27
N LYS A 47 -13.06 2.60 8.59
CA LYS A 47 -14.22 3.12 9.33
C LYS A 47 -14.30 4.65 9.27
N LEU A 48 -13.16 5.32 9.34
CA LEU A 48 -13.06 6.78 9.31
C LEU A 48 -13.32 7.35 7.92
N VAL A 49 -12.81 6.72 6.87
CA VAL A 49 -13.16 7.09 5.48
C VAL A 49 -14.67 6.96 5.24
N VAL A 50 -15.30 5.90 5.76
CA VAL A 50 -16.76 5.73 5.68
C VAL A 50 -17.50 6.83 6.46
N ALA A 51 -16.97 7.27 7.60
CA ALA A 51 -17.54 8.36 8.38
C ALA A 51 -17.41 9.73 7.69
N GLU A 52 -16.24 10.05 7.14
CA GLU A 52 -16.00 11.28 6.37
C GLU A 52 -16.92 11.39 5.15
N ASN A 53 -17.28 10.25 4.55
CA ASN A 53 -18.25 10.18 3.46
C ASN A 53 -19.72 10.21 3.92
N GLY A 54 -19.99 10.56 5.18
CA GLY A 54 -21.33 10.78 5.74
C GLY A 54 -22.15 9.50 5.96
N LYS A 55 -21.54 8.31 5.86
CA LYS A 55 -22.24 7.03 6.03
C LYS A 55 -22.24 6.53 7.48
N ARG A 56 -21.46 7.16 8.36
CA ARG A 56 -21.38 6.86 9.78
C ARG A 56 -21.09 8.14 10.55
N ASN A 57 -21.68 8.30 11.74
CA ASN A 57 -21.37 9.43 12.60
C ASN A 57 -20.23 9.06 13.56
N ILE A 58 -19.04 9.59 13.32
CA ILE A 58 -17.88 9.47 14.22
C ILE A 58 -17.42 10.88 14.55
N PRO A 59 -17.47 11.33 15.82
CA PRO A 59 -16.93 12.62 16.22
C PRO A 59 -15.44 12.73 15.89
N ASP A 60 -15.04 13.89 15.39
CA ASP A 60 -13.65 14.21 15.02
C ASP A 60 -13.05 13.24 13.99
N SER A 61 -13.89 12.69 13.11
CA SER A 61 -13.50 11.69 12.10
C SER A 61 -12.34 12.17 11.22
N ARG A 62 -12.27 13.47 10.90
CA ARG A 62 -11.19 14.05 10.11
C ARG A 62 -9.83 13.96 10.79
N SER A 63 -9.76 14.38 12.06
CA SER A 63 -8.51 14.35 12.85
C SER A 63 -8.05 12.91 13.08
N LYS A 64 -9.00 12.01 13.38
CA LYS A 64 -8.71 10.58 13.50
C LYS A 64 -8.23 10.00 12.17
N LEU A 65 -8.81 10.41 11.05
CA LEU A 65 -8.40 9.95 9.73
C LEU A 65 -6.93 10.32 9.44
N GLU A 66 -6.53 11.53 9.79
CA GLU A 66 -5.13 11.97 9.66
C GLU A 66 -4.19 11.12 10.51
N HIS A 67 -4.62 10.71 11.71
CA HIS A 67 -3.88 9.80 12.58
C HIS A 67 -3.72 8.41 11.95
N GLU A 68 -4.81 7.77 11.54
CA GLU A 68 -4.76 6.41 10.98
C GLU A 68 -3.98 6.35 9.65
N LEU A 69 -4.01 7.41 8.84
CA LEU A 69 -3.15 7.52 7.66
C LEU A 69 -1.67 7.54 8.03
N ALA A 70 -1.30 8.24 9.11
CA ALA A 70 0.07 8.27 9.60
C ALA A 70 0.50 6.93 10.20
N ASP A 71 -0.38 6.27 10.97
CA ASP A 71 -0.12 4.96 11.56
C ASP A 71 0.04 3.87 10.49
N CYS A 72 -0.85 3.87 9.48
CA CYS A 72 -0.70 2.99 8.32
C CYS A 72 0.64 3.21 7.61
N LEU A 73 1.06 4.47 7.39
CA LEU A 73 2.33 4.78 6.76
C LEU A 73 3.52 4.33 7.62
N TRP A 74 3.44 4.50 8.95
CA TRP A 74 4.46 4.02 9.88
C TRP A 74 4.61 2.50 9.81
N SER A 75 3.48 1.78 9.84
CA SER A 75 3.45 0.32 9.73
C SER A 75 4.09 -0.17 8.42
N VAL A 76 3.77 0.46 7.29
CA VAL A 76 4.39 0.14 5.98
C VAL A 76 5.89 0.41 5.99
N ALA A 77 6.33 1.55 6.51
CA ALA A 77 7.75 1.90 6.58
C ALA A 77 8.55 0.92 7.47
N VAL A 78 7.98 0.54 8.61
CA VAL A 78 8.58 -0.43 9.53
C VAL A 78 8.68 -1.81 8.91
N LEU A 79 7.60 -2.29 8.28
CA LEU A 79 7.60 -3.58 7.59
C LEU A 79 8.61 -3.61 6.44
N ALA A 80 8.70 -2.54 5.66
CA ALA A 80 9.73 -2.42 4.63
C ALA A 80 11.14 -2.55 5.21
N ASN A 81 11.41 -1.91 6.36
CA ASN A 81 12.70 -2.04 7.06
C ASN A 81 12.95 -3.47 7.58
N PHE A 82 11.94 -4.15 8.13
CA PHE A 82 12.06 -5.56 8.56
C PHE A 82 12.43 -6.51 7.41
N HIS A 83 11.94 -6.22 6.20
CA HIS A 83 12.16 -7.04 5.02
C HIS A 83 13.26 -6.51 4.09
N GLU A 84 14.05 -5.52 4.53
CA GLU A 84 15.14 -4.93 3.76
C GLU A 84 14.71 -4.37 2.38
N ILE A 85 13.48 -3.83 2.32
CA ILE A 85 12.90 -3.24 1.12
C ILE A 85 13.18 -1.74 1.09
N ASP A 86 13.79 -1.28 -0.01
CA ASP A 86 13.86 0.14 -0.36
C ASP A 86 12.47 0.61 -0.81
N LEU A 87 11.71 1.15 0.15
CA LEU A 87 10.32 1.56 -0.06
C LEU A 87 10.20 2.72 -1.06
N GLU A 88 11.15 3.66 -1.07
CA GLU A 88 11.15 4.78 -2.02
C GLU A 88 11.29 4.27 -3.44
N LYS A 89 12.31 3.44 -3.68
CA LYS A 89 12.54 2.84 -4.99
C LYS A 89 11.37 1.95 -5.42
N ALA A 90 10.84 1.13 -4.51
CA ALA A 90 9.71 0.26 -4.80
C ALA A 90 8.44 1.05 -5.16
N PHE A 91 8.18 2.15 -4.45
CA PHE A 91 7.05 3.04 -4.73
C PHE A 91 7.20 3.71 -6.09
N LEU A 92 8.35 4.33 -6.37
CA LEU A 92 8.62 5.00 -7.65
C LEU A 92 8.51 4.03 -8.82
N HIS A 93 9.13 2.86 -8.72
CA HIS A 93 9.05 1.83 -9.76
C HIS A 93 7.59 1.41 -10.04
N THR A 94 6.78 1.24 -9.00
CA THR A 94 5.35 0.91 -9.17
C THR A 94 4.57 2.05 -9.82
N MET A 95 4.90 3.31 -9.52
CA MET A 95 4.26 4.48 -10.16
C MET A 95 4.65 4.60 -11.64
N ASP A 96 5.92 4.35 -11.96
CA ASP A 96 6.42 4.32 -13.35
C ASP A 96 5.68 3.24 -14.16
N GLU A 97 5.56 2.02 -13.62
CA GLU A 97 4.78 0.93 -14.27
C GLU A 97 3.31 1.30 -14.47
N LEU A 98 2.69 1.99 -13.50
CA LEU A 98 1.31 2.46 -13.61
C LEU A 98 1.16 3.53 -14.67
N GLU A 99 2.11 4.47 -14.75
CA GLU A 99 2.12 5.53 -15.75
C GLU A 99 2.30 4.95 -17.16
N GLU A 100 3.23 4.01 -17.32
CA GLU A 100 3.42 3.25 -18.56
C GLU A 100 2.12 2.55 -19.00
N HIS A 101 1.43 1.87 -18.09
CA HIS A 101 0.15 1.21 -18.39
C HIS A 101 -0.98 2.18 -18.76
N LEU A 102 -1.00 3.39 -18.20
CA LEU A 102 -2.02 4.39 -18.53
C LEU A 102 -1.81 4.98 -19.93
N TYR A 103 -0.55 5.16 -20.33
CA TYR A 103 -0.22 5.66 -21.67
C TYR A 103 -0.15 4.56 -22.74
N ASP A 104 0.00 3.29 -22.33
CA ASP A 104 -0.19 2.15 -23.21
C ASP A 104 -1.69 2.00 -23.53
N ASN A 105 -2.05 2.23 -24.80
CA ASN A 105 -3.41 1.98 -25.30
C ASN A 105 -3.70 0.48 -25.51
N GLY A 106 -2.91 -0.42 -24.91
CA GLY A 106 -2.99 -1.86 -25.08
C GLY A 106 -2.29 -2.36 -26.35
N GLU A 107 -1.35 -1.59 -26.90
CA GLU A 107 -0.63 -1.98 -28.12
C GLU A 107 0.75 -2.59 -27.82
N GLY A 108 1.28 -2.37 -26.62
CA GLY A 108 2.69 -2.61 -26.32
C GLY A 108 3.53 -1.63 -27.14
N GLN A 109 4.09 -0.61 -26.49
CA GLN A 109 4.67 0.53 -27.20
C GLN A 109 5.82 0.16 -28.17
N HIS A 110 6.38 -1.05 -28.07
CA HIS A 110 7.22 -1.71 -29.08
C HIS A 110 6.98 -3.24 -29.08
N PRO A 111 7.11 -3.96 -30.22
CA PRO A 111 6.96 -5.44 -30.26
C PRO A 111 7.87 -6.18 -29.27
N ASP A 112 9.06 -5.63 -29.00
CA ASP A 112 10.02 -6.19 -28.06
C ASP A 112 9.58 -6.00 -26.59
N ASP A 113 8.73 -5.01 -26.31
CA ASP A 113 8.20 -4.68 -24.98
C ASP A 113 6.84 -5.34 -24.72
N PHE A 114 6.23 -5.96 -25.73
CA PHE A 114 4.96 -6.71 -25.62
C PHE A 114 4.93 -7.73 -24.47
N PRO A 115 6.03 -8.47 -24.16
CA PRO A 115 6.07 -9.37 -23.01
C PRO A 115 5.95 -8.68 -21.64
N ASN A 116 6.35 -7.41 -21.53
CA ASN A 116 6.41 -6.66 -20.27
C ASN A 116 5.30 -5.61 -20.15
N THR A 117 4.57 -5.34 -21.23
CA THR A 117 3.40 -4.46 -21.28
C THR A 117 2.11 -5.30 -21.26
N PHE A 118 1.52 -5.61 -22.41
CA PHE A 118 0.23 -6.30 -22.49
C PHE A 118 0.23 -7.69 -21.82
N LEU A 119 1.29 -8.48 -21.97
CA LEU A 119 1.36 -9.83 -21.38
C LEU A 119 1.72 -9.82 -19.88
N SER A 120 2.21 -8.71 -19.33
CA SER A 120 2.50 -8.60 -17.89
C SER A 120 1.23 -8.62 -17.04
N LEU A 121 0.09 -8.25 -17.64
CA LEU A 121 -1.23 -8.30 -17.01
C LEU A 121 -1.60 -9.71 -16.49
N HIS A 122 -1.09 -10.77 -17.15
CA HIS A 122 -1.28 -12.16 -16.74
C HIS A 122 -0.23 -12.66 -15.73
N ARG A 123 0.81 -11.88 -15.42
CA ARG A 123 1.88 -12.27 -14.48
C ARG A 123 1.54 -11.95 -13.02
N ASN A 124 0.46 -11.23 -12.75
CA ASN A 124 0.12 -10.75 -11.42
C ASN A 124 -0.83 -11.71 -10.66
N ASN A 125 -0.47 -12.06 -9.42
CA ASN A 125 -1.24 -12.93 -8.49
C ASN A 125 -2.66 -12.43 -8.13
N LYS A 126 -3.05 -11.22 -8.55
CA LYS A 126 -4.35 -10.61 -8.17
C LYS A 126 -5.56 -11.30 -8.80
N THR A 127 -5.37 -12.15 -9.82
CA THR A 127 -6.41 -13.03 -10.38
C THR A 127 -6.64 -14.30 -9.55
N ASP A 128 -5.63 -14.75 -8.81
CA ASP A 128 -5.65 -16.07 -8.14
C ASP A 128 -6.06 -16.00 -6.66
N ILE A 129 -6.09 -14.79 -6.06
CA ILE A 129 -6.45 -14.60 -4.65
C ILE A 129 -7.75 -13.79 -4.56
N HIS A 130 -8.89 -14.49 -4.47
CA HIS A 130 -10.23 -13.89 -4.43
C HIS A 130 -10.46 -12.87 -3.31
N PHE A 131 -9.70 -12.94 -2.22
CA PHE A 131 -9.87 -12.07 -1.04
C PHE A 131 -9.34 -10.64 -1.26
N VAL A 132 -8.40 -10.42 -2.19
CA VAL A 132 -7.71 -9.13 -2.39
C VAL A 132 -8.41 -8.24 -3.41
N GLN A 133 -9.47 -8.74 -4.06
CA GLN A 133 -10.25 -7.96 -5.01
C GLN A 133 -11.26 -7.11 -4.25
N GLY A 134 -10.92 -5.82 -4.05
CA GLY A 134 -11.89 -4.84 -3.57
C GLY A 134 -13.14 -4.82 -4.46
N LYS A 135 -14.25 -4.24 -3.96
CA LYS A 135 -15.61 -4.31 -4.54
C LYS A 135 -15.75 -4.01 -6.05
N TYR A 136 -14.73 -3.40 -6.68
CA TYR A 136 -14.70 -3.07 -8.10
C TYR A 136 -13.32 -3.32 -8.77
N ASN A 137 -12.54 -4.31 -8.34
CA ASN A 137 -11.15 -4.50 -8.81
C ASN A 137 -10.27 -3.24 -8.60
N MET A 138 -10.48 -2.51 -7.50
CA MET A 138 -9.74 -1.30 -7.16
C MET A 138 -8.27 -1.65 -6.88
N GLY A 139 -7.44 -1.57 -7.92
CA GLY A 139 -6.01 -1.82 -7.96
C GLY A 139 -5.50 -1.58 -9.37
N SER A 140 -4.19 -1.51 -9.57
CA SER A 140 -3.53 -1.26 -10.87
C SER A 140 -4.19 -1.96 -12.07
N THR A 141 -4.55 -3.23 -11.92
CA THR A 141 -5.18 -4.06 -12.95
C THR A 141 -6.63 -3.66 -13.28
N GLY A 142 -7.37 -3.01 -12.37
CA GLY A 142 -8.74 -2.56 -12.62
C GLY A 142 -8.85 -1.36 -13.56
N ALA A 143 -7.76 -0.61 -13.77
CA ALA A 143 -7.71 0.49 -14.73
C ALA A 143 -7.82 0.00 -16.18
N VAL A 144 -7.35 -1.24 -16.46
CA VAL A 144 -7.32 -1.84 -17.80
C VAL A 144 -8.72 -1.96 -18.43
N VAL A 145 -9.76 -2.16 -17.61
CA VAL A 145 -11.17 -2.22 -18.06
C VAL A 145 -11.66 -0.88 -18.66
N PHE A 146 -10.95 0.20 -18.37
CA PHE A 146 -11.26 1.55 -18.82
C PHE A 146 -10.32 2.07 -19.93
N CYS A 147 -9.32 1.28 -20.33
CA CYS A 147 -8.39 1.63 -21.41
C CYS A 147 -8.96 1.21 -22.78
N GLY A 148 -8.86 2.10 -23.78
CA GLY A 148 -9.35 1.87 -25.15
C GLY A 148 -10.80 2.33 -25.41
N THR A 149 -11.18 2.46 -26.70
CA THR A 149 -12.55 2.86 -27.09
C THR A 149 -13.59 1.75 -26.90
N HIS A 150 -13.14 0.52 -26.68
CA HIS A 150 -13.98 -0.65 -26.46
C HIS A 150 -13.72 -1.15 -25.04
N ARG A 151 -14.74 -1.08 -24.19
CA ARG A 151 -14.71 -1.64 -22.84
C ARG A 151 -14.76 -3.17 -22.97
N TYR A 152 -13.79 -3.88 -22.43
CA TYR A 152 -13.72 -5.35 -22.41
C TYR A 152 -14.14 -5.90 -21.05
#